data_AF-A0A0B1SMV1-F1
#
_entry.id   AF-A0A0B1SMV1-F1
#
_cell.length_a   1.000
_cell.length_b   1.000
_cell.length_c   1.000
_cell.angle_alpha   90.00
_cell.angle_beta   90.00
_cell.angle_gamma   90.00
#
_symmetry.space_group_name_H-M   'P 1'
#
loop_
_entity.id
_entity.type
_entity.pdbx_description
1 polymer ?
#
loop_
_entity_poly.entity_id
_entity_poly.type
_entity_poly.pdbx_seq_one_letter_code
_entity_poly.pdbx_strand_id
1 'polypeptide(L)'
;MLMEDIPLIRLTRDLLAKDRYDVRVRPIIDHRKTLKVHISISLYQIIEVDEPSQNIKLNVWMIQKWKDEYLTWDPREYGMINSTIIPFKHLWIPDTYLYNSVKMSRDETERYMNIQVESNFWRGENGSQMSFLYPAIYTITCRLNIRYVYFEAGNNS
;
A
#
# COMPACT_ATOMS: atom_id res chain seq x y z
N MET A 1 3.00 4.31 36.41
CA MET A 1 2.36 3.83 35.17
C MET A 1 3.43 3.08 34.40
N LEU A 2 3.35 1.76 34.37
CA LEU A 2 4.33 0.95 33.63
C LEU A 2 3.99 1.03 32.15
N MET A 3 5.01 0.89 31.29
CA MET A 3 4.82 0.88 29.84
C MET A 3 3.83 -0.22 29.37
N GLU A 4 3.65 -1.26 30.18
CA GLU A 4 2.73 -2.38 29.94
C GLU A 4 1.25 -2.05 30.16
N ASP A 5 0.96 -0.98 30.89
CA ASP A 5 -0.42 -0.54 31.16
C ASP A 5 -1.02 0.20 29.96
N ILE A 6 -0.20 0.59 28.97
CA ILE A 6 -0.64 1.34 27.79
C ILE A 6 -1.32 0.37 26.81
N PRO A 7 -2.63 0.50 26.53
CA PRO A 7 -3.37 -0.47 25.73
C PRO A 7 -2.81 -0.68 24.32
N LEU A 8 -2.31 0.41 23.69
CA LEU A 8 -1.70 0.35 22.37
C LEU A 8 -0.39 -0.44 22.35
N ILE A 9 0.44 -0.29 23.39
CA ILE A 9 1.71 -1.02 23.49
C ILE A 9 1.44 -2.51 23.69
N ARG A 10 0.48 -2.84 24.55
CA ARG A 10 0.01 -4.22 24.75
C ARG A 10 -0.53 -4.81 23.44
N LEU A 11 -1.41 -4.10 22.74
CA LEU A 11 -1.96 -4.52 21.45
C LEU A 11 -0.86 -4.83 20.43
N THR A 12 0.08 -3.91 20.21
CA THR A 12 1.16 -4.11 19.24
C THR A 12 2.07 -5.27 19.63
N ARG A 13 2.35 -5.46 20.93
CA ARG A 13 3.14 -6.59 21.42
C ARG A 13 2.45 -7.93 21.17
N ASP A 14 1.15 -8.02 21.46
CA ASP A 14 0.37 -9.25 21.33
C ASP A 14 0.09 -9.62 19.87
N LEU A 15 -0.07 -8.62 19.01
CA LEU A 15 -0.24 -8.83 17.56
C LEU A 15 1.06 -9.30 16.89
N LEU A 16 2.21 -8.74 17.28
CA LEU A 16 3.52 -9.01 16.67
C LEU A 16 4.36 -10.01 17.47
N ALA A 17 3.74 -10.76 18.38
CA ALA A 17 4.41 -11.80 19.15
C ALA A 17 4.98 -12.88 18.21
N LYS A 18 6.23 -13.30 18.46
CA LYS A 18 6.99 -14.18 17.54
C LYS A 18 6.37 -15.57 17.35
N ASP A 19 5.59 -16.03 18.32
CA ASP A 19 4.84 -17.28 18.30
C ASP A 19 3.54 -17.17 17.49
N ARG A 20 3.10 -15.95 17.17
CA ARG A 20 1.83 -15.67 16.51
C ARG A 20 1.98 -15.11 15.09
N TYR A 21 3.01 -14.29 14.84
CA TYR A 21 3.17 -13.58 13.58
C TYR A 21 4.59 -13.72 13.02
N ASP A 22 4.68 -14.22 11.78
CA ASP A 22 5.91 -14.25 10.99
C ASP A 22 5.72 -13.46 9.71
N VAL A 23 6.45 -12.35 9.58
CA VAL A 23 6.42 -11.43 8.43
C VAL A 23 6.74 -12.11 7.09
N ARG A 24 7.39 -13.27 7.10
CA ARG A 24 7.77 -14.01 5.88
C ARG A 24 6.64 -14.89 5.37
N VAL A 25 5.61 -15.13 6.17
CA VAL A 25 4.54 -16.07 5.85
C VAL A 25 3.32 -15.32 5.33
N ARG A 26 2.76 -15.80 4.21
CA ARG A 26 1.53 -15.25 3.65
C ARG A 26 0.41 -15.29 4.70
N PRO A 27 -0.30 -14.17 4.96
CA PRO A 27 -1.17 -14.04 6.13
C PRO A 27 -2.56 -14.65 5.92
N ILE A 28 -2.57 -15.96 5.68
CA ILE A 28 -3.78 -16.78 5.54
C ILE A 28 -3.65 -18.04 6.39
N ILE A 29 -4.69 -18.36 7.15
CA ILE A 29 -4.73 -19.52 8.06
C ILE A 29 -4.83 -20.81 7.26
N ASP A 30 -5.71 -20.84 6.25
CA ASP A 30 -5.83 -21.97 5.32
C ASP A 30 -4.98 -21.72 4.07
N HIS A 31 -3.85 -22.41 3.96
CA HIS A 31 -2.92 -22.27 2.84
C HIS A 31 -3.53 -22.63 1.47
N ARG A 32 -4.66 -23.35 1.43
CA ARG A 32 -5.34 -23.69 0.17
C ARG A 32 -6.15 -22.53 -0.39
N LYS A 33 -6.45 -21.52 0.43
CA LYS A 33 -7.21 -20.35 0.00
C LYS A 33 -6.31 -19.28 -0.62
N THR A 34 -6.94 -18.41 -1.41
CA THR A 34 -6.29 -17.27 -2.07
C THR A 34 -6.39 -16.03 -1.19
N LEU A 35 -5.27 -15.32 -1.06
CA LEU A 35 -5.24 -13.98 -0.48
C LEU A 35 -5.58 -12.96 -1.57
N LYS A 36 -6.64 -12.18 -1.37
CA LYS A 36 -7.06 -11.12 -2.30
C LYS A 36 -6.35 -9.81 -1.97
N VAL A 37 -5.58 -9.28 -2.92
CA VAL A 37 -4.94 -7.96 -2.84
C VAL A 37 -5.68 -7.01 -3.78
N HIS A 38 -6.17 -5.90 -3.25
CA HIS A 38 -6.73 -4.80 -4.04
C HIS A 38 -5.67 -3.74 -4.22
N ILE A 39 -5.38 -3.41 -5.48
CA ILE A 39 -4.38 -2.42 -5.85
C ILE A 39 -5.10 -1.29 -6.58
N SER A 40 -4.83 -0.05 -6.19
CA SER A 40 -5.34 1.15 -6.83
C SER A 40 -4.21 2.18 -6.93
N ILE A 41 -4.25 2.97 -7.99
CA ILE A 41 -3.30 4.04 -8.25
C ILE A 41 -4.11 5.33 -8.31
N SER A 42 -3.74 6.31 -7.49
CA SER A 42 -4.28 7.66 -7.55
C SER A 42 -3.23 8.57 -8.17
N LEU A 43 -3.50 9.09 -9.37
CA LEU A 43 -2.61 10.02 -10.06
C LEU A 43 -2.65 11.38 -9.36
N TYR A 44 -1.50 11.84 -8.86
CA TYR A 44 -1.38 13.19 -8.29
C TYR A 44 -1.02 14.22 -9.36
N GLN A 45 -0.02 13.93 -10.19
CA GLN A 45 0.37 14.79 -11.32
C GLN A 45 1.14 14.00 -12.38
N ILE A 46 1.06 14.46 -13.62
CA ILE A 46 1.98 14.10 -14.68
C ILE A 46 3.16 15.07 -14.58
N ILE A 47 4.35 14.56 -14.25
CA ILE A 47 5.56 15.38 -14.10
C ILE A 47 6.11 15.75 -15.47
N GLU A 48 6.20 14.77 -16.36
CA GLU A 48 6.87 14.92 -17.66
C GLU A 48 6.30 13.93 -18.67
N VAL A 49 6.21 14.37 -19.93
CA VAL A 49 5.87 13.54 -21.08
C VAL A 49 6.99 13.74 -22.10
N ASP A 50 7.82 12.72 -22.27
CA ASP A 50 8.88 12.66 -23.28
C ASP A 50 8.35 11.86 -24.47
N GLU A 51 7.85 12.58 -25.48
CA GLU A 51 7.32 12.01 -26.72
C GLU A 51 8.39 11.25 -27.53
N PRO A 52 9.57 11.83 -27.84
CA PRO A 52 10.63 11.11 -28.54
C PRO A 52 11.02 9.78 -27.89
N SER A 53 11.13 9.76 -26.56
CA SER A 53 11.49 8.54 -25.82
C SER A 53 10.29 7.67 -25.43
N GLN A 54 9.06 8.08 -25.77
CA GLN A 54 7.80 7.41 -25.40
C GLN A 54 7.65 7.13 -23.90
N ASN A 55 8.10 8.06 -23.07
CA ASN A 55 8.11 7.92 -21.62
C ASN A 55 7.23 8.96 -20.93
N ILE A 56 6.51 8.53 -19.90
CA ILE A 56 5.72 9.41 -19.05
C ILE A 56 6.21 9.25 -17.62
N LYS A 57 6.53 10.37 -16.97
CA LYS A 57 6.88 10.43 -15.56
C LYS A 57 5.66 10.87 -14.75
N LEU A 58 5.20 10.01 -13.86
CA LEU A 58 4.00 10.19 -13.04
C LEU A 58 4.38 10.28 -11.58
N ASN A 59 3.70 11.16 -10.85
CA ASN A 59 3.69 11.16 -9.39
C ASN A 59 2.33 10.63 -8.94
N VAL A 60 2.35 9.51 -8.23
CA VAL A 60 1.14 8.77 -7.87
C VAL A 60 1.16 8.38 -6.40
N TRP A 61 -0.03 8.15 -5.87
CA TRP A 61 -0.23 7.39 -4.64
C TRP A 61 -0.60 5.96 -5.00
N MET A 62 0.24 5.01 -4.60
CA MET A 62 -0.11 3.61 -4.65
C MET A 62 -0.92 3.25 -3.40
N ILE A 63 -2.02 2.54 -3.58
CA ILE A 63 -2.92 2.10 -2.52
C ILE A 63 -3.05 0.58 -2.64
N GLN A 64 -2.59 -0.14 -1.64
CA GLN A 64 -2.72 -1.59 -1.55
C GLN A 64 -3.53 -1.96 -0.32
N LYS A 65 -4.53 -2.82 -0.51
CA LYS A 65 -5.41 -3.30 0.55
C LYS A 65 -5.55 -4.81 0.51
N TRP A 66 -5.25 -5.46 1.62
CA TRP A 66 -5.42 -6.90 1.80
C TRP A 66 -5.89 -7.21 3.21
N LYS A 67 -6.28 -8.45 3.44
CA LYS A 67 -6.71 -8.95 4.74
C LYS A 67 -5.59 -9.80 5.34
N ASP A 68 -5.21 -9.53 6.58
CA ASP A 68 -4.26 -10.33 7.34
C ASP A 68 -5.03 -11.12 8.42
N GLU A 69 -5.11 -12.44 8.26
CA GLU A 69 -5.91 -13.29 9.16
C GLU A 69 -5.23 -13.52 10.53
N TYR A 70 -3.91 -13.39 10.63
CA TYR A 70 -3.17 -13.59 11.89
C TYR A 70 -3.34 -12.42 12.85
N LEU A 71 -3.50 -11.21 12.29
CA LEU A 71 -3.74 -9.98 13.04
C LEU A 71 -5.22 -9.84 13.38
N THR A 72 -5.67 -10.53 14.42
CA THR A 72 -7.06 -10.44 14.92
C THR A 72 -7.05 -9.96 16.36
N TRP A 73 -7.88 -8.97 16.70
CA TRP A 73 -8.08 -8.59 18.10
C TRP A 73 -9.50 -8.07 18.34
N ASP A 74 -9.95 -8.18 19.58
CA ASP A 74 -11.16 -7.54 20.07
C ASP A 74 -10.81 -6.13 20.57
N PRO A 75 -11.29 -5.04 19.92
CA PRO A 75 -11.04 -3.68 20.38
C PRO A 75 -11.41 -3.42 21.84
N ARG A 76 -12.41 -4.14 22.38
CA ARG A 76 -12.87 -3.99 23.78
C ARG A 76 -11.78 -4.35 24.78
N GLU A 77 -10.87 -5.28 24.43
CA GLU A 77 -9.76 -5.69 25.29
C GLU A 77 -8.62 -4.67 25.33
N TYR A 78 -8.56 -3.74 24.37
CA TYR A 78 -7.44 -2.79 24.23
C TYR A 78 -7.91 -1.34 24.29
N GLY A 79 -8.99 -1.05 25.02
CA GLY A 79 -9.48 0.33 25.20
C GLY A 79 -10.17 0.90 23.96
N MET A 80 -10.93 0.06 23.24
CA MET A 80 -11.69 0.41 22.03
C MET A 80 -10.82 0.85 20.84
N ILE A 81 -9.59 0.34 20.76
CA ILE A 81 -8.70 0.60 19.63
C ILE A 81 -9.16 -0.22 18.43
N ASN A 82 -9.81 0.45 17.47
CA ASN A 82 -10.29 -0.16 16.24
C ASN A 82 -9.23 -0.21 15.14
N SER A 83 -8.30 0.76 15.15
CA SER A 83 -7.20 0.79 14.20
C SER A 83 -5.92 1.28 14.85
N THR A 84 -4.79 0.85 14.28
CA THR A 84 -3.45 1.23 14.68
C THR A 84 -2.56 1.38 13.45
N ILE A 85 -1.40 2.01 13.64
CA ILE A 85 -0.41 2.21 12.58
C ILE A 85 0.86 1.46 12.99
N ILE A 86 1.31 0.55 12.13
CA ILE A 86 2.49 -0.29 12.39
C ILE A 86 3.53 -0.06 11.29
N PRO A 87 4.82 0.07 11.63
CA PRO A 87 5.87 0.19 10.62
C PRO A 87 5.87 -1.02 9.67
N PHE A 88 5.92 -0.74 8.37
CA PHE A 88 5.76 -1.73 7.31
C PHE A 88 6.73 -2.92 7.44
N LYS A 89 7.94 -2.69 7.96
CA LYS A 89 8.99 -3.72 8.16
C LYS A 89 8.61 -4.86 9.11
N HIS A 90 7.58 -4.69 9.92
CA HIS A 90 7.12 -5.73 10.86
C HIS A 90 5.88 -6.48 10.35
N LEU A 91 5.39 -6.14 9.17
CA LEU A 91 4.16 -6.67 8.59
C LEU A 91 4.46 -7.30 7.25
N TRP A 92 3.76 -8.39 6.93
CA TRP A 92 3.82 -8.98 5.61
C TRP A 92 3.24 -8.01 4.58
N ILE A 93 3.93 -7.86 3.45
CA ILE A 93 3.51 -6.99 2.33
C ILE A 93 3.55 -7.85 1.06
N PRO A 94 2.54 -7.78 0.19
CA PRO A 94 2.59 -8.48 -1.08
C PRO A 94 3.69 -7.91 -1.98
N ASP A 95 4.43 -8.79 -2.64
CA ASP A 95 5.43 -8.39 -3.63
C ASP A 95 4.76 -7.90 -4.93
N THR A 96 4.66 -6.59 -5.09
CA THR A 96 4.12 -5.94 -6.29
C THR A 96 5.19 -5.20 -7.09
N TYR A 97 5.16 -5.28 -8.42
CA TYR A 97 6.11 -4.58 -9.28
C TYR A 97 5.41 -3.95 -10.49
N LEU A 98 5.93 -2.82 -10.95
CA LEU A 98 5.47 -2.16 -12.18
C LEU A 98 6.35 -2.60 -13.36
N TYR A 99 5.84 -3.52 -14.17
CA TYR A 99 6.60 -4.14 -15.26
C TYR A 99 7.06 -3.13 -16.34
N ASN A 100 6.20 -2.19 -16.72
CA ASN A 100 6.49 -1.20 -17.76
C ASN A 100 7.29 0.01 -17.25
N SER A 101 7.95 -0.10 -16.09
CA SER A 101 8.77 0.98 -15.59
C SER A 101 10.16 0.97 -16.22
N VAL A 102 10.61 2.14 -16.65
CA VAL A 102 11.99 2.37 -17.14
C VAL A 102 13.01 2.15 -16.01
N LYS A 103 12.60 2.37 -14.75
CA LYS A 103 13.41 2.12 -13.56
C LYS A 103 12.77 1.03 -12.72
N MET A 104 13.44 -0.12 -12.60
CA MET A 104 12.95 -1.25 -11.80
C MET A 104 13.38 -1.20 -10.32
N SER A 105 14.16 -0.18 -9.91
CA SER A 105 14.56 -0.01 -8.52
C SER A 105 13.45 0.60 -7.67
N ARG A 106 12.93 -0.17 -6.70
CA ARG A 106 11.91 0.29 -5.74
C ARG A 106 12.45 1.42 -4.85
N ASP A 107 13.69 1.31 -4.37
CA ASP A 107 14.29 2.27 -3.43
C ASP A 107 14.44 3.69 -4.02
N GLU A 108 14.53 3.79 -5.34
CA GLU A 108 14.58 5.08 -6.04
C GLU A 108 13.20 5.70 -6.27
N THR A 109 12.17 4.87 -6.42
CA THR A 109 10.87 5.27 -6.97
C THR A 109 9.75 5.29 -5.94
N GLU A 110 9.84 4.48 -4.89
CA GLU A 110 8.79 4.25 -3.90
C GLU A 110 9.23 4.71 -2.51
N ARG A 111 8.32 5.32 -1.74
CA ARG A 111 8.60 5.73 -0.35
C ARG A 111 7.62 5.05 0.60
N TYR A 112 7.98 3.86 1.07
CA TYR A 112 7.13 3.08 1.94
C TYR A 112 6.87 3.78 3.27
N MET A 113 5.59 3.90 3.60
CA MET A 113 5.10 4.48 4.85
C MET A 113 4.65 3.38 5.80
N ASN A 114 4.21 3.76 7.00
CA ASN A 114 3.61 2.81 7.92
C ASN A 114 2.26 2.32 7.38
N ILE A 115 1.86 1.11 7.79
CA ILE A 115 0.62 0.48 7.35
C ILE A 115 -0.45 0.74 8.40
N GLN A 116 -1.62 1.17 7.94
CA GLN A 116 -2.80 1.25 8.78
C GLN A 116 -3.42 -0.15 8.88
N VAL A 117 -3.64 -0.59 10.12
CA VAL A 117 -4.23 -1.88 10.47
C VAL A 117 -5.56 -1.62 11.15
N GLU A 118 -6.65 -2.11 10.57
CA GLU A 118 -8.01 -1.94 11.10
C GLU A 118 -8.61 -3.30 11.42
N SER A 119 -9.10 -3.47 12.66
CA SER A 119 -9.75 -4.72 13.06
C SER A 119 -11.09 -4.88 12.38
N ASN A 120 -11.35 -6.08 11.82
CA ASN A 120 -12.66 -6.42 11.29
C ASN A 120 -13.62 -6.98 12.35
N PHE A 121 -13.29 -6.87 13.64
CA PHE A 121 -14.11 -7.40 14.74
C PHE A 121 -15.57 -6.95 14.66
N TRP A 122 -15.83 -5.66 14.45
CA TRP A 122 -17.18 -5.11 14.35
C TRP A 122 -17.96 -5.59 13.12
N ARG A 123 -17.26 -6.08 12.09
CA ARG A 123 -17.85 -6.70 10.91
C ARG A 123 -18.15 -8.20 11.09
N GLY A 124 -17.79 -8.77 12.25
CA GLY A 124 -17.93 -10.20 12.53
C GLY A 124 -16.97 -11.06 11.73
N GLU A 125 -15.88 -10.48 11.21
CA GLU A 125 -14.89 -11.20 10.42
C GLU A 125 -13.57 -11.33 11.18
N ASN A 126 -12.92 -12.48 11.05
CA ASN A 126 -11.55 -12.67 11.56
C ASN A 126 -10.55 -11.86 10.74
N GLY A 127 -9.41 -11.53 11.34
CA GLY A 127 -8.33 -10.80 10.69
C GLY A 127 -8.54 -9.28 10.65
N SER A 128 -7.50 -8.59 10.18
CA SER A 128 -7.49 -7.14 10.05
C SER A 128 -7.37 -6.71 8.61
N GLN A 129 -8.02 -5.60 8.28
CA GLN A 129 -7.88 -4.93 7.01
C GLN A 129 -6.60 -4.10 7.03
N MET A 130 -5.67 -4.45 6.15
CA MET A 130 -4.43 -3.72 5.95
C MET A 130 -4.67 -2.67 4.86
N SER A 131 -4.24 -1.44 5.12
CA SER A 131 -4.21 -0.36 4.14
C SER A 131 -2.80 0.22 4.07
N PHE A 132 -2.12 -0.07 2.97
CA PHE A 132 -0.76 0.38 2.70
C PHE A 132 -0.79 1.41 1.58
N LEU A 133 -0.47 2.65 1.94
CA LEU A 133 -0.45 3.78 1.01
C LEU A 133 0.97 4.34 0.98
N TYR A 134 1.50 4.53 -0.21
CA TYR A 134 2.82 5.14 -0.38
C TYR A 134 2.86 6.01 -1.65
N PRO A 135 3.55 7.15 -1.61
CA PRO A 135 3.82 7.91 -2.81
C PRO A 135 4.91 7.22 -3.64
N ALA A 136 4.76 7.27 -4.95
CA ALA A 136 5.73 6.75 -5.90
C ALA A 136 5.87 7.68 -7.10
N ILE A 137 7.10 7.78 -7.62
CA ILE A 137 7.39 8.44 -8.89
C ILE A 137 7.75 7.35 -9.89
N TYR A 138 6.83 7.07 -10.81
CA TYR A 138 7.03 6.07 -11.85
C TYR A 138 7.32 6.73 -13.18
N THR A 139 8.41 6.33 -13.82
CA THR A 139 8.63 6.55 -15.24
C THR A 139 8.18 5.30 -15.98
N ILE A 140 7.12 5.42 -16.79
CA ILE A 140 6.57 4.32 -17.57
C ILE A 140 6.81 4.53 -19.05
N THR A 141 7.08 3.46 -19.78
CA THR A 141 7.09 3.48 -21.24
C THR A 141 5.68 3.22 -21.75
N CYS A 142 5.14 4.15 -22.53
CA CYS A 142 3.81 4.03 -23.13
C CYS A 142 3.88 4.49 -24.58
N ARG A 143 3.25 3.75 -25.51
CA ARG A 143 3.17 4.15 -26.91
C ARG A 143 2.28 5.40 -27.02
N LEU A 144 2.91 6.57 -27.07
CA LEU A 144 2.24 7.84 -27.33
C LEU A 144 1.86 7.91 -28.82
N ASN A 145 0.57 8.02 -29.11
CA ASN A 145 0.06 8.30 -30.46
C ASN A 145 -0.54 9.70 -30.46
N ILE A 146 0.26 10.68 -30.88
CA ILE A 146 -0.13 12.09 -30.85
C ILE A 146 -0.66 12.43 -32.25
N ARG A 147 -1.92 12.06 -32.48
CA ARG A 147 -2.59 12.33 -33.76
C ARG A 147 -3.32 13.68 -33.83
N TYR A 148 -3.23 14.50 -32.80
CA TYR A 148 -3.82 15.85 -32.77
C TYR A 148 -2.95 16.81 -31.95
N VAL A 149 -1.93 17.39 -32.58
CA VAL A 149 -1.36 18.65 -32.12
C VAL A 149 -2.34 19.73 -32.55
N TYR A 150 -3.07 20.33 -31.61
CA TYR A 150 -3.83 21.53 -31.89
C TYR A 150 -2.83 22.65 -32.18
N PHE A 151 -2.57 22.88 -33.46
CA PHE A 151 -2.10 24.18 -33.92
C PHE A 151 -3.22 25.17 -33.62
N GLU A 152 -3.12 25.89 -32.50
CA GLU A 152 -3.69 27.23 -32.48
C GLU A 152 -2.93 28.04 -33.52
N ALA A 153 -3.41 27.98 -34.76
CA ALA A 153 -3.14 29.01 -35.73
C ALA A 153 -3.63 30.31 -35.11
N GLY A 154 -2.70 31.11 -34.59
CA GLY A 154 -2.95 32.50 -34.32
C GLY A 154 -3.44 33.13 -35.62
N ASN A 155 -4.75 33.37 -35.72
CA ASN A 155 -5.29 34.31 -36.69
C ASN A 155 -4.81 35.71 -36.27
N ASN A 156 -3.60 36.05 -36.71
CA ASN A 156 -3.18 37.41 -36.94
C ASN A 156 -3.72 37.82 -38.32
N SER A 157 -4.87 38.49 -38.32
CA SER A 157 -5.25 39.59 -39.25
C SER A 157 -6.71 39.95 -39.05
#